data_AF-A0A962UPF1-F1
#
_entry.id   AF-A0A962UPF1-F1
#
_cell.length_a   1.000
_cell.length_b   1.000
_cell.length_c   1.000
_cell.angle_alpha   90.00
_cell.angle_beta   90.00
_cell.angle_gamma   90.00
#
_symmetry.space_group_name_H-M   'P 1'
#
loop_
_entity.id
_entity.type
_entity.pdbx_description
1 polymer ?
#
loop_
_entity_poly.entity_id
_entity_poly.type
_entity_poly.pdbx_seq_one_letter_code
_entity_poly.pdbx_strand_id
1 'polypeptide(L)' 'MKILTFTIRHAMLERLMCEQRLARLFKVADLGHERDHYEVVALVNDANLDAVVDAASDRPQPIDWPHH' A
#
# COMPACT_ATOMS: atom_id res chain seq x y z
N MET A 1 -8.97 1.69 -11.11
CA MET A 1 -8.53 0.88 -9.95
C MET A 1 -7.26 0.15 -10.35
N LYS A 2 -6.22 0.16 -9.51
CA LYS A 2 -4.93 -0.47 -9.79
C LYS A 2 -4.47 -1.25 -8.57
N ILE A 3 -3.83 -2.40 -8.78
CA ILE A 3 -3.17 -3.12 -7.69
C ILE A 3 -1.74 -2.61 -7.62
N LEU A 4 -1.37 -2.07 -6.46
CA LEU A 4 -0.05 -1.50 -6.22
C LEU A 4 0.67 -2.33 -5.16
N THR A 5 1.97 -2.50 -5.34
CA THR A 5 2.91 -2.91 -4.30
C THR A 5 3.73 -1.70 -3.87
N PHE A 6 3.85 -1.46 -2.57
CA PHE A 6 4.64 -0.36 -2.04
C PHE A 6 5.09 -0.66 -0.61
N THR A 7 6.15 0.01 -0.18
CA THR A 7 6.57 0.00 1.22
C THR A 7 5.95 1.19 1.95
N ILE A 8 5.52 0.98 3.19
CA ILE A 8 4.84 2.00 4.00
C ILE A 8 5.13 1.81 5.48
N ARG A 9 5.21 2.89 6.25
CA ARG A 9 5.36 2.81 7.70
C ARG A 9 4.06 2.43 8.38
N HIS A 10 4.14 1.80 9.56
CA HIS A 10 2.96 1.43 10.37
C HIS A 10 1.94 2.56 10.48
N ALA A 11 2.37 3.72 10.97
CA ALA A 11 1.49 4.87 11.19
C ALA A 11 0.80 5.38 9.91
N MET A 12 1.48 5.30 8.76
CA MET A 12 0.91 5.71 7.48
C MET A 12 -0.07 4.67 6.94
N LEU A 13 0.22 3.39 7.13
CA LEU A 13 -0.69 2.31 6.77
C LEU A 13 -1.99 2.40 7.57
N GLU A 14 -1.89 2.59 8.89
CA GLU A 14 -3.06 2.79 9.76
C GLU A 14 -3.89 3.99 9.31
N ARG A 15 -3.24 5.10 8.95
CA ARG A 15 -3.92 6.29 8.45
C ARG A 15 -4.68 6.02 7.16
N LEU A 16 -4.05 5.37 6.16
CA LEU A 16 -4.69 5.04 4.89
C LEU A 16 -5.87 4.08 5.07
N MET A 17 -5.80 3.15 6.02
CA MET A 17 -6.90 2.25 6.37
C MET A 17 -8.06 3.03 7.03
N CYS A 18 -7.76 3.90 8.00
CA CYS A 18 -8.75 4.70 8.72
C CYS A 18 -9.50 5.65 7.76
N GLU A 19 -8.78 6.27 6.83
CA GLU A 19 -9.33 7.13 5.79
C GLU A 19 -9.99 6.34 4.62
N GLN A 20 -10.03 5.01 4.67
CA GLN A 20 -10.58 4.13 3.63
C GLN A 20 -9.99 4.41 2.23
N ARG A 21 -8.70 4.76 2.18
CA ARG A 21 -7.99 5.07 0.92
C ARG A 21 -7.65 3.82 0.13
N LEU A 22 -7.50 2.68 0.83
CA LEU A 22 -7.23 1.37 0.26
C LEU A 22 -8.57 0.64 0.03
N ALA A 23 -8.87 0.30 -1.22
CA ALA A 23 -10.12 -0.38 -1.56
C ALA A 23 -10.11 -1.85 -1.12
N ARG A 24 -8.94 -2.50 -1.19
CA ARG A 24 -8.74 -3.87 -0.71
C ARG A 24 -7.27 -4.11 -0.39
N LEU A 25 -6.99 -4.89 0.64
CA LEU A 25 -5.65 -5.38 0.94
C LEU A 25 -5.54 -6.85 0.55
N PHE A 26 -4.45 -7.20 -0.13
CA PHE A 26 -4.15 -8.57 -0.55
C PHE A 26 -3.03 -9.18 0.27
N LYS A 27 -1.99 -8.39 0.56
CA LYS A 27 -0.83 -8.84 1.33
C LYS A 27 -0.29 -7.70 2.16
N VAL A 28 0.13 -8.00 3.38
CA VAL A 28 0.93 -7.14 4.25
C VAL A 28 2.06 -8.01 4.77
N ALA A 29 3.30 -7.65 4.47
CA ALA A 29 4.48 -8.33 4.97
C ALA A 29 5.31 -7.36 5.81
N ASP A 30 5.65 -7.77 7.03
CA ASP A 30 6.55 -7.01 7.90
C ASP A 30 7.98 -7.13 7.37
N LEU A 31 8.61 -5.99 7.07
CA LEU A 31 9.98 -5.94 6.53
C LEU A 31 11.06 -5.93 7.62
N GLY A 32 10.68 -6.13 8.89
CA GLY A 32 11.60 -6.25 10.01
C GLY A 32 11.34 -5.24 11.12
N HIS A 33 11.43 -5.76 12.34
CA HIS A 33 11.12 -5.11 13.62
C HIS A 33 11.88 -3.80 13.91
N GLU A 34 13.03 -3.56 13.26
CA GLU A 34 13.87 -2.39 13.55
C GLU A 34 13.46 -1.11 12.78
N ARG A 35 12.52 -1.20 11.83
CA ARG A 35 12.18 -0.05 10.98
C ARG A 35 10.69 0.33 10.92
N ASP A 36 9.77 -0.42 11.52
CA ASP A 36 8.32 -0.14 11.42
C ASP A 36 7.80 -0.01 9.97
N HIS A 37 8.40 -0.74 9.02
CA HIS A 37 7.99 -0.74 7.61
C HIS A 37 7.29 -2.04 7.23
N TYR A 38 6.25 -1.90 6.42
CA TYR A 38 5.51 -2.98 5.80
C TYR A 38 5.64 -2.89 4.29
N GLU A 39 5.77 -4.05 3.63
CA GLU A 39 5.46 -4.20 2.22
C GLU A 39 3.96 -4.52 2.09
N VAL A 40 3.23 -3.69 1.36
CA VAL A 40 1.79 -3.82 1.21
C VAL A 40 1.43 -3.98 -0.25
N VAL A 41 0.54 -4.95 -0.52
CA VAL A 41 -0.12 -5.14 -1.79
C VAL A 41 -1.60 -4.81 -1.63
N ALA A 42 -2.07 -3.76 -2.30
CA ALA A 42 -3.43 -3.27 -2.17
C ALA A 42 -4.05 -2.84 -3.49
N LEU A 43 -5.38 -3.00 -3.60
CA LEU A 43 -6.20 -2.37 -4.63
C LEU A 43 -6.44 -0.92 -4.24
N VAL A 44 -6.06 0.00 -5.12
CA VAL A 44 -6.18 1.44 -4.92
C VAL A 44 -7.03 2.05 -6.04
N ASN A 45 -7.94 2.94 -5.66
CA ASN A 45 -8.71 3.73 -6.61
C ASN A 45 -7.87 4.87 -7.16
N ASP A 46 -8.05 5.23 -8.43
CA ASP A 46 -7.30 6.33 -9.04
C ASP A 46 -7.49 7.66 -8.28
N ALA A 47 -8.67 7.87 -7.67
CA ALA A 47 -8.94 9.02 -6.80
C ALA A 47 -8.11 9.06 -5.49
N ASN A 48 -7.55 7.92 -5.06
CA ASN A 48 -6.72 7.81 -3.86
C ASN A 48 -5.25 7.55 -4.20
N LEU A 49 -4.88 7.59 -5.49
CA LEU A 49 -3.53 7.26 -5.94
C LEU A 49 -2.50 8.23 -5.36
N ASP A 50 -2.76 9.55 -5.43
CA ASP A 50 -1.89 10.57 -4.85
C ASP A 50 -1.68 10.38 -3.35
N ALA A 51 -2.74 10.06 -2.59
CA ALA A 51 -2.63 9.82 -1.16
C ALA A 51 -1.76 8.60 -0.83
N VAL A 52 -1.84 7.54 -1.64
CA VAL A 52 -1.00 6.35 -1.48
C VAL A 52 0.45 6.64 -1.85
N VAL A 53 0.67 7.40 -2.92
CA VAL A 53 2.02 7.81 -3.37
C VAL A 53 2.71 8.69 -2.32
N ASP A 54 1.98 9.64 -1.71
CA ASP A 54 2.49 10.53 -0.66
C ASP A 54 2.83 9.77 0.64
N ALA A 55 2.02 8.77 0.98
CA ALA A 55 2.19 7.98 2.20
C ALA A 55 3.25 6.85 2.06
N ALA A 56 3.56 6.43 0.83
CA ALA A 56 4.50 5.36 0.56
C ALA A 56 5.96 5.81 0.83
N SER A 57 6.76 4.88 1.35
CA SER A 57 8.20 5.09 1.60
C SER A 57 9.05 4.88 0.35
N ASP A 58 8.51 4.18 -0.65
CA ASP A 58 9.10 4.00 -1.98
C ASP A 58 8.05 4.28 -3.06
N ARG A 59 8.48 4.44 -4.31
CA ARG A 59 7.58 4.66 -5.43
C ARG A 59 6.66 3.44 -5.63
N PRO A 60 5.33 3.57 -5.50
CA PRO A 60 4.43 2.43 -5.68
C PRO A 60 4.54 1.85 -7.08
N GLN A 61 4.68 0.52 -7.15
CA GLN A 61 4.79 -0.20 -8.41
C GLN A 61 3.46 -0.90 -8.72
N PRO A 62 2.90 -0.73 -9.93
CA PRO A 62 1.78 -1.54 -10.35
C PRO A 62 2.24 -2.99 -10.45
N ILE A 63 1.45 -3.89 -9.87
CA ILE A 63 1.70 -5.32 -10.03
C ILE A 63 0.72 -5.89 -11.05
N ASP A 64 1.29 -6.61 -12.00
CA ASP A 64 0.54 -7.52 -12.86
C ASP A 64 0.31 -8.79 -12.04
N TRP A 65 -0.80 -8.82 -11.28
CA TRP A 65 -1.18 -10.02 -10.56
C TRP A 65 -1.59 -11.07 -11.61
N PRO A 66 -0.95 -12.24 -11.68
CA PRO A 66 -1.26 -13.18 -12.75
C PRO A 66 -2.74 -13.57 -12.65
N HIS A 67 -3.44 -13.35 -13.77
CA HIS A 67 -4.78 -13.86 -14.00
C HIS A 67 -4.79 -15.35 -13.65
N HIS A 68 -5.42 -15.69 -12.53
CA HIS A 68 -5.58 -17.07 -12.09
C HIS A 68 -6.84 -17.69 -12.68
#